data_AF-A0A8D8K996-F1
#
_entry.id   AF-A0A8D8K996-F1
#
_cell.length_a   1.000
_cell.length_b   1.000
_cell.length_c   1.000
_cell.angle_alpha   90.00
_cell.angle_beta   90.00
_cell.angle_gamma   90.00
#
_symmetry.space_group_name_H-M   'P 1'
#
loop_
_entity.id
_entity.type
_entity.pdbx_description
1 polymer ?
#
loop_
_entity_poly.entity_id
_entity_poly.type
_entity_poly.pdbx_seq_one_letter_code
_entity_poly.pdbx_strand_id
1 'polypeptide(L)'
;LSEMPAESHVSVCDAHTSNFNEQSVPPVQATFAQLGKFFSHNRMQYIKKRVQTKKKIDQLNLSARFTFVNMEIKLHNEGCIMTTDNNFIAIVKLEHPEQLDECSDFEQAKKVLINQLRITKIIRDDLMELRNNLRAQLVKITNMLKSSEKLNYRSLCREICMNKTISDNMKTFSKELLQLEETTIKRERWFTIFGIQIEDKASDLSKIIDELLPQSFERFRNAMVESAPECLQNFLRSACEKRIALISGEDIKLFMNMCTFLNKDIFEKPLKDLTICWINLMNSVKINETKEVVRFTQPIYFFLCKSLEEVIIEISNKTGIEKSKLLISDNNGWYANKTITWKQDNSLSRCLEHEYNFIFKLLKHFELTNRAIRPFNYSVVLLNRQKNISVWKLY
;
A
#
# COMPACT_ATOMS: atom_id res chain seq x y z
N LEU A 1 -54.26 21.96 -37.83
CA LEU A 1 -54.59 23.10 -38.71
C LEU A 1 -53.39 23.32 -39.61
N SER A 2 -53.27 22.78 -40.81
CA SER A 2 -54.18 22.08 -41.73
C SER A 2 -53.31 21.08 -42.50
N GLU A 3 -53.67 19.81 -42.57
CA GLU A 3 -54.59 19.25 -43.57
C GLU A 3 -54.12 19.51 -45.01
N MET A 4 -53.59 18.45 -45.64
CA MET A 4 -53.78 18.22 -47.07
C MET A 4 -55.28 17.98 -47.36
N PRO A 5 -55.74 18.23 -48.59
CA PRO A 5 -56.12 17.10 -49.47
C PRO A 5 -55.63 17.30 -50.92
N ALA A 6 -55.27 16.23 -51.66
CA ALA A 6 -56.14 15.34 -52.48
C ALA A 6 -56.63 16.07 -53.77
N GLU A 7 -56.63 15.52 -54.99
CA GLU A 7 -56.97 14.19 -55.50
C GLU A 7 -56.62 14.18 -57.03
N SER A 8 -56.03 13.10 -57.58
CA SER A 8 -56.65 12.17 -58.55
C SER A 8 -56.72 12.67 -60.04
N HIS A 9 -56.65 11.90 -61.12
CA HIS A 9 -56.89 10.48 -61.41
C HIS A 9 -56.49 10.18 -62.89
N VAL A 10 -56.26 8.90 -63.23
CA VAL A 10 -56.32 8.23 -64.58
C VAL A 10 -55.06 8.37 -65.48
N SER A 11 -54.18 7.37 -65.61
CA SER A 11 -54.27 6.07 -66.33
C SER A 11 -54.22 6.19 -67.86
N VAL A 12 -53.25 5.50 -68.50
CA VAL A 12 -53.40 4.60 -69.67
C VAL A 12 -52.01 4.17 -70.20
N CYS A 13 -51.76 2.87 -70.05
CA CYS A 13 -51.14 1.88 -70.96
C CYS A 13 -49.71 2.04 -71.53
N ASP A 14 -48.86 1.11 -71.07
CA ASP A 14 -48.06 0.13 -71.83
C ASP A 14 -47.21 0.56 -73.04
N ALA A 15 -45.88 0.41 -72.90
CA ALA A 15 -45.05 -0.23 -73.92
C ALA A 15 -43.65 -0.61 -73.36
N HIS A 16 -43.41 -1.92 -73.32
CA HIS A 16 -42.12 -2.61 -73.48
C HIS A 16 -40.95 -2.28 -72.53
N THR A 17 -40.95 -2.98 -71.39
CA THR A 17 -39.76 -3.37 -70.63
C THR A 17 -38.89 -4.34 -71.44
N SER A 18 -37.78 -3.83 -71.99
CA SER A 18 -36.64 -4.67 -72.36
C SER A 18 -35.82 -4.99 -71.11
N ASN A 19 -35.90 -6.24 -70.67
CA ASN A 19 -35.02 -6.83 -69.65
C ASN A 19 -33.55 -6.76 -70.11
N PHE A 20 -32.79 -5.78 -69.63
CA PHE A 20 -31.34 -5.91 -69.52
C PHE A 20 -31.02 -6.29 -68.07
N ASN A 21 -30.86 -7.59 -67.87
CA ASN A 21 -30.38 -8.17 -66.63
C ASN A 21 -28.85 -8.00 -66.60
N GLU A 22 -28.36 -6.79 -66.31
CA GLU A 22 -26.97 -6.62 -65.89
C GLU A 22 -26.85 -7.16 -64.47
N GLN A 23 -26.51 -8.44 -64.36
CA GLN A 23 -25.86 -8.97 -63.17
C GLN A 23 -24.57 -8.18 -62.98
N SER A 24 -24.64 -7.13 -62.17
CA SER A 24 -23.46 -6.44 -61.65
C SER A 24 -22.70 -7.46 -60.81
N VAL A 25 -21.74 -8.14 -61.44
CA VAL A 25 -20.72 -8.91 -60.74
C VAL A 25 -20.09 -7.94 -59.72
N PRO A 26 -20.18 -8.21 -58.40
CA PRO A 26 -19.53 -7.35 -57.44
C PRO A 26 -18.05 -7.27 -57.82
N PRO A 27 -17.42 -6.06 -57.80
CA PRO A 27 -16.04 -5.92 -58.20
C PRO A 27 -15.21 -6.93 -57.41
N VAL A 28 -14.51 -7.82 -58.12
CA VAL A 28 -13.63 -8.82 -57.53
C VAL A 28 -12.62 -8.04 -56.70
N GLN A 29 -12.81 -8.03 -55.37
CA GLN A 29 -11.92 -7.34 -54.47
C GLN A 29 -10.56 -8.02 -54.57
N ALA A 30 -9.54 -7.26 -54.97
CA ALA A 30 -8.20 -7.80 -55.11
C ALA A 30 -7.72 -8.35 -53.76
N THR A 31 -7.22 -9.58 -53.78
CA THR A 31 -6.81 -10.27 -52.55
C THR A 31 -5.42 -9.86 -52.11
N PHE A 32 -5.05 -10.19 -50.87
CA PHE A 32 -3.71 -9.92 -50.34
C PHE A 32 -2.61 -10.58 -51.17
N ALA A 33 -2.90 -11.75 -51.76
CA ALA A 33 -2.01 -12.43 -52.70
C ALA A 33 -1.61 -11.51 -53.87
N GLN A 34 -2.57 -10.75 -54.40
CA GLN A 34 -2.42 -9.88 -55.55
C GLN A 34 -1.83 -8.52 -55.18
N LEU A 35 -2.25 -7.95 -54.04
CA LEU A 35 -1.86 -6.60 -53.63
C LEU A 35 -0.54 -6.56 -52.86
N GLY A 36 -0.20 -7.62 -52.12
CA GLY A 36 0.99 -7.73 -51.28
C GLY A 36 1.05 -6.73 -50.11
N LYS A 37 0.06 -5.84 -49.95
CA LYS A 37 0.00 -4.84 -48.89
C LYS A 37 -1.44 -4.41 -48.60
N PHE A 38 -1.75 -4.26 -47.31
CA PHE A 38 -2.95 -3.61 -46.81
C PHE A 38 -2.60 -2.49 -45.83
N PHE A 39 -3.47 -1.50 -45.76
CA PHE A 39 -3.37 -0.35 -44.87
C PHE A 39 -4.72 -0.08 -44.20
N SER A 40 -4.69 0.44 -42.98
CA SER A 40 -5.90 1.00 -42.35
C SER A 40 -6.37 2.25 -43.12
N HIS A 41 -7.62 2.66 -42.85
CA HIS A 41 -8.23 3.86 -43.45
C HIS A 41 -7.36 5.12 -43.27
N ASN A 42 -6.75 5.29 -42.08
CA ASN A 42 -5.85 6.41 -41.77
C ASN A 42 -4.36 6.15 -42.12
N ARG A 43 -4.04 5.01 -42.75
CA ARG A 43 -2.68 4.57 -43.13
C ARG A 43 -1.63 4.47 -42.01
N MET A 44 -2.05 4.58 -40.75
CA MET A 44 -1.15 4.43 -39.60
C MET A 44 -0.81 2.96 -39.30
N GLN A 45 -1.67 2.05 -39.74
CA GLN A 45 -1.49 0.60 -39.59
C GLN A 45 -1.33 -0.04 -40.98
N TYR A 46 -0.55 -1.12 -41.05
CA TYR A 46 -0.28 -1.84 -42.29
C TYR A 46 0.07 -3.30 -42.07
N ILE A 47 -0.13 -4.10 -43.11
CA ILE A 47 0.40 -5.47 -43.26
C ILE A 47 1.00 -5.54 -44.66
N LYS A 48 2.27 -5.94 -44.79
CA LYS A 48 3.01 -5.95 -46.07
C LYS A 48 3.78 -7.25 -46.22
N LYS A 49 3.61 -7.94 -47.34
CA LYS A 49 4.50 -9.03 -47.74
C LYS A 49 5.91 -8.50 -47.97
N ARG A 50 6.91 -9.31 -47.65
CA ARG A 50 8.31 -9.03 -47.91
C ARG A 50 8.89 -10.16 -48.75
N VAL A 51 9.78 -9.78 -49.67
CA VAL A 51 10.50 -10.73 -50.49
C VAL A 51 11.53 -11.44 -49.62
N GLN A 52 11.62 -12.75 -49.74
CA GLN A 52 12.68 -13.52 -49.11
C GLN A 52 14.04 -13.05 -49.64
N THR A 53 14.89 -12.62 -48.72
CA THR A 53 16.27 -12.30 -49.02
C THR A 53 17.15 -13.51 -48.76
N LYS A 54 18.21 -13.72 -49.55
CA LYS A 54 19.17 -14.84 -49.39
C LYS A 54 20.04 -14.74 -48.12
N LYS A 55 19.67 -13.89 -47.15
CA LYS A 55 20.41 -13.69 -45.90
C LYS A 55 20.29 -14.93 -45.01
N LYS A 56 21.33 -15.24 -44.23
CA LYS A 56 21.36 -16.33 -43.22
C LYS A 56 20.47 -16.08 -41.99
N ILE A 57 19.53 -15.14 -42.06
CA ILE A 57 18.68 -14.74 -40.93
C ILE A 57 17.25 -15.19 -41.24
N ASP A 58 16.59 -15.79 -40.25
CA ASP A 58 15.20 -16.21 -40.34
C ASP A 58 14.29 -15.03 -40.73
N GLN A 59 13.30 -15.30 -41.56
CA GLN A 59 12.41 -14.29 -42.13
C GLN A 59 10.95 -14.67 -41.98
N LEU A 60 10.16 -13.69 -41.52
CA LEU A 60 8.71 -13.84 -41.36
C LEU A 60 7.96 -13.74 -42.71
N ASN A 61 8.65 -13.27 -43.76
CA ASN A 61 8.12 -12.94 -45.09
C ASN A 61 7.04 -11.86 -45.07
N LEU A 62 6.94 -11.13 -43.97
CA LEU A 62 6.02 -10.01 -43.80
C LEU A 62 6.57 -8.97 -42.83
N SER A 63 6.02 -7.77 -42.92
CA SER A 63 6.15 -6.74 -41.90
C SER A 63 4.79 -6.13 -41.63
N ALA A 64 4.46 -5.89 -40.37
CA ALA A 64 3.17 -5.34 -39.99
C ALA A 64 3.31 -4.30 -38.88
N ARG A 65 2.35 -3.38 -38.81
CA ARG A 65 2.17 -2.44 -37.70
C ARG A 65 0.67 -2.29 -37.48
N PHE A 66 0.17 -2.68 -36.31
CA PHE A 66 -1.25 -2.58 -36.01
C PHE A 66 -1.52 -2.49 -34.51
N THR A 67 -2.69 -1.98 -34.15
CA THR A 67 -3.12 -1.88 -32.75
C THR A 67 -4.05 -3.04 -32.41
N PHE A 68 -3.81 -3.67 -31.26
CA PHE A 68 -4.65 -4.72 -30.71
C PHE A 68 -4.96 -4.44 -29.23
N VAL A 69 -6.24 -4.20 -28.91
CA VAL A 69 -6.76 -3.95 -27.54
C VAL A 69 -5.95 -2.92 -26.73
N ASN A 70 -5.43 -1.88 -27.40
CA ASN A 70 -4.57 -0.80 -26.88
C ASN A 70 -3.06 -1.06 -26.82
N MET A 71 -2.57 -2.10 -27.49
CA MET A 71 -1.15 -2.36 -27.67
C MET A 71 -0.76 -2.13 -29.13
N GLU A 72 0.27 -1.33 -29.38
CA GLU A 72 0.89 -1.26 -30.70
C GLU A 72 1.78 -2.49 -30.91
N ILE A 73 1.49 -3.25 -31.96
CA ILE A 73 2.29 -4.41 -32.39
C ILE A 73 3.02 -4.04 -33.66
N LYS A 74 4.34 -4.25 -33.67
CA LYS A 74 5.20 -4.13 -34.84
C LYS A 74 5.87 -5.48 -35.11
N LEU A 75 5.66 -6.00 -36.31
CA LEU A 75 6.29 -7.21 -36.82
C LEU A 75 7.39 -6.85 -37.81
N HIS A 76 8.59 -7.35 -37.55
CA HIS A 76 9.77 -7.17 -38.37
C HIS A 76 10.04 -8.45 -39.13
N ASN A 77 10.37 -8.29 -40.43
CA ASN A 77 10.63 -9.42 -41.29
C ASN A 77 11.87 -10.19 -40.85
N GLU A 78 12.99 -9.47 -40.69
CA GLU A 78 14.27 -10.07 -40.32
C GLU A 78 14.28 -10.45 -38.83
N GLY A 79 14.72 -11.67 -38.53
CA GLY A 79 14.79 -12.22 -37.18
C GLY A 79 13.43 -12.62 -36.60
N CYS A 80 12.36 -12.55 -37.40
CA CYS A 80 10.99 -12.85 -37.00
C CYS A 80 10.60 -12.15 -35.69
N ILE A 81 10.91 -10.85 -35.58
CA ILE A 81 10.78 -10.11 -34.32
C ILE A 81 9.41 -9.47 -34.23
N MET A 82 8.77 -9.64 -33.08
CA MET A 82 7.65 -8.81 -32.63
C MET A 82 8.13 -7.86 -31.53
N THR A 83 7.79 -6.58 -31.70
CA THR A 83 7.98 -5.55 -30.68
C THR A 83 6.65 -4.93 -30.33
N THR A 84 6.43 -4.66 -29.04
CA THR A 84 5.27 -3.91 -28.56
C THR A 84 5.70 -2.76 -27.64
N ASP A 85 4.72 -1.99 -27.18
CA ASP A 85 4.95 -0.93 -26.18
C ASP A 85 5.60 -1.50 -24.90
N ASN A 86 6.31 -0.65 -24.15
CA ASN A 86 7.08 -1.02 -22.94
C ASN A 86 8.27 -1.95 -23.20
N ASN A 87 8.96 -1.78 -24.34
CA ASN A 87 10.20 -2.49 -24.70
C ASN A 87 10.08 -4.03 -24.70
N PHE A 88 8.89 -4.57 -24.92
CA PHE A 88 8.71 -6.00 -25.08
C PHE A 88 9.22 -6.43 -26.47
N ILE A 89 10.09 -7.43 -26.50
CA ILE A 89 10.71 -7.97 -27.71
C ILE A 89 10.61 -9.49 -27.66
N ALA A 90 10.08 -10.10 -28.72
CA ALA A 90 9.93 -11.54 -28.85
C ALA A 90 10.22 -12.02 -30.27
N ILE A 91 10.63 -13.28 -30.38
CA ILE A 91 10.66 -14.03 -31.64
C ILE A 91 9.29 -14.67 -31.83
N VAL A 92 8.74 -14.51 -33.03
CA VAL A 92 7.43 -15.02 -33.42
C VAL A 92 7.52 -15.93 -34.63
N LYS A 93 6.46 -16.70 -34.87
CA LYS A 93 6.20 -17.42 -36.10
C LYS A 93 4.74 -17.26 -36.51
N LEU A 94 4.46 -17.47 -37.79
CA LEU A 94 3.09 -17.72 -38.26
C LEU A 94 2.91 -19.21 -38.46
N GLU A 95 1.79 -19.75 -38.02
CA GLU A 95 1.46 -21.17 -38.22
C GLU A 95 1.05 -21.47 -39.67
N HIS A 96 0.16 -20.63 -40.24
CA HIS A 96 -0.47 -20.86 -41.55
C HIS A 96 -0.46 -19.60 -42.44
N PRO A 97 0.73 -19.04 -42.76
CA PRO A 97 0.86 -17.76 -43.45
C PRO A 97 0.05 -17.66 -44.76
N GLU A 98 -0.23 -18.79 -45.41
CA GLU A 98 -1.06 -18.90 -46.61
C GLU A 98 -2.49 -18.35 -46.44
N GLN A 99 -3.11 -18.40 -45.26
CA GLN A 99 -4.49 -17.89 -45.11
C GLN A 99 -4.56 -16.35 -45.19
N LEU A 100 -3.42 -15.65 -45.05
CA LEU A 100 -3.38 -14.21 -45.28
C LEU A 100 -3.64 -13.88 -46.75
N ASP A 101 -3.32 -14.78 -47.67
CA ASP A 101 -3.40 -14.55 -49.11
C ASP A 101 -4.84 -14.45 -49.62
N GLU A 102 -5.78 -15.05 -48.90
CA GLU A 102 -7.22 -15.05 -49.18
C GLU A 102 -7.94 -13.79 -48.67
N CYS A 103 -7.27 -12.95 -47.87
CA CYS A 103 -7.89 -11.76 -47.29
C CYS A 103 -8.15 -10.68 -48.35
N SER A 104 -9.32 -10.04 -48.32
CA SER A 104 -9.68 -8.96 -49.25
C SER A 104 -9.50 -7.55 -48.67
N ASP A 105 -9.38 -7.42 -47.34
CA ASP A 105 -9.15 -6.14 -46.67
C ASP A 105 -8.20 -6.21 -45.46
N PHE A 106 -7.86 -5.04 -44.93
CA PHE A 106 -6.96 -4.87 -43.79
C PHE A 106 -7.49 -5.49 -42.48
N GLU A 107 -8.78 -5.35 -42.17
CA GLU A 107 -9.33 -5.83 -40.90
C GLU A 107 -9.44 -7.36 -40.89
N GLN A 108 -9.80 -7.95 -42.03
CA GLN A 108 -9.76 -9.39 -42.22
C GLN A 108 -8.32 -9.93 -42.09
N ALA A 109 -7.36 -9.32 -42.80
CA ALA A 109 -5.96 -9.71 -42.73
C ALA A 109 -5.37 -9.55 -41.32
N LYS A 110 -5.74 -8.50 -40.60
CA LYS A 110 -5.35 -8.28 -39.20
C LYS A 110 -5.89 -9.38 -38.28
N LYS A 111 -7.15 -9.77 -38.44
CA LYS A 111 -7.78 -10.84 -37.66
C LYS A 111 -7.09 -12.18 -37.90
N VAL A 112 -6.84 -12.52 -39.17
CA VAL A 112 -6.11 -13.75 -39.55
C VAL A 112 -4.69 -13.72 -38.97
N LEU A 113 -3.98 -12.60 -39.13
CA LEU A 113 -2.62 -12.45 -38.61
C LEU A 113 -2.55 -12.67 -37.09
N ILE A 114 -3.46 -12.07 -36.32
CA ILE A 114 -3.51 -12.24 -34.86
C ILE A 114 -3.73 -13.71 -34.50
N ASN A 115 -4.64 -14.40 -35.19
CA ASN A 115 -4.96 -15.79 -34.91
C ASN A 115 -3.81 -16.76 -35.20
N GLN A 116 -2.95 -16.44 -36.16
CA GLN A 116 -1.82 -17.28 -36.57
C GLN A 116 -0.52 -16.98 -35.86
N LEU A 117 -0.39 -15.77 -35.30
CA LEU A 117 0.83 -15.31 -34.67
C LEU A 117 1.08 -16.11 -33.39
N ARG A 118 2.27 -16.69 -33.28
CA ARG A 118 2.74 -17.38 -32.09
C ARG A 118 4.07 -16.82 -31.65
N ILE A 119 4.22 -16.60 -30.35
CA ILE A 119 5.50 -16.22 -29.79
C ILE A 119 6.25 -17.49 -29.43
N THR A 120 7.45 -17.64 -29.97
CA THR A 120 8.30 -18.82 -29.74
C THR A 120 9.32 -18.56 -28.65
N LYS A 121 9.78 -17.32 -28.50
CA LYS A 121 10.78 -16.94 -27.50
C LYS A 121 10.63 -15.47 -27.10
N ILE A 122 10.65 -15.17 -25.81
CA ILE A 122 10.76 -13.80 -25.31
C ILE A 122 12.25 -13.43 -25.23
N ILE A 123 12.63 -12.28 -25.81
CA ILE A 123 14.00 -11.75 -25.76
C ILE A 123 14.12 -10.73 -24.61
N ARG A 124 13.13 -9.85 -24.45
CA ARG A 124 13.13 -8.76 -23.48
C ARG A 124 11.72 -8.41 -23.01
N ASP A 125 11.55 -8.15 -21.72
CA ASP A 125 10.28 -7.74 -21.12
C ASP A 125 10.48 -6.83 -19.90
N ASP A 126 10.73 -5.54 -20.17
CA ASP A 126 11.02 -4.53 -19.13
C ASP A 126 9.90 -4.41 -18.09
N LEU A 127 8.64 -4.56 -18.50
CA LEU A 127 7.50 -4.49 -17.58
C LEU A 127 7.57 -5.61 -16.55
N MET A 128 7.88 -6.83 -16.99
CA MET A 128 8.00 -7.98 -16.11
C MET A 128 9.24 -7.88 -15.21
N GLU A 129 10.36 -7.38 -15.74
CA GLU A 129 11.57 -7.10 -14.95
C GLU A 129 11.32 -6.06 -13.86
N LEU A 130 10.68 -4.94 -14.19
CA LEU A 130 10.31 -3.89 -13.24
C LEU A 130 9.36 -4.42 -12.15
N ARG A 131 8.32 -5.18 -12.55
CA ARG A 131 7.41 -5.86 -11.62
C ARG A 131 8.18 -6.75 -10.65
N ASN A 132 9.07 -7.60 -11.15
CA ASN A 132 9.82 -8.55 -10.33
C ASN A 132 10.79 -7.83 -9.37
N ASN A 133 11.42 -6.74 -9.82
CA ASN A 133 12.28 -5.91 -8.98
C ASN A 133 11.50 -5.26 -7.82
N LEU A 134 10.31 -4.73 -8.11
CA LEU A 134 9.46 -4.14 -7.08
C LEU A 134 8.84 -5.20 -6.15
N ARG A 135 8.49 -6.40 -6.65
CA ARG A 135 8.13 -7.55 -5.79
C ARG A 135 9.24 -7.86 -4.79
N ALA A 136 10.50 -7.92 -5.25
CA ALA A 136 11.65 -8.17 -4.40
C ALA A 136 11.89 -7.06 -3.35
N GLN A 137 11.62 -5.80 -3.70
CA GLN A 137 11.67 -4.69 -2.74
C GLN A 137 10.51 -4.75 -1.73
N LEU A 138 9.30 -5.07 -2.19
CA LEU A 138 8.13 -5.23 -1.32
C LEU A 138 8.41 -6.31 -0.29
N VAL A 139 8.93 -7.47 -0.69
CA VAL A 139 9.34 -8.56 0.21
C VAL A 139 10.25 -8.08 1.34
N LYS A 140 11.21 -7.18 1.07
CA LYS A 140 12.09 -6.59 2.08
C LYS A 140 11.37 -5.64 3.05
N ILE A 141 10.23 -5.10 2.67
CA ILE A 141 9.46 -4.11 3.43
C ILE A 141 8.23 -4.74 4.13
N THR A 142 7.73 -5.88 3.61
CA THR A 142 6.57 -6.64 4.15
C THR A 142 6.83 -7.26 5.53
N ASN A 143 8.02 -7.08 6.10
CA ASN A 143 8.42 -7.45 7.45
C ASN A 143 7.48 -7.02 8.60
N MET A 144 6.44 -6.23 8.32
CA MET A 144 5.53 -5.65 9.31
C MET A 144 4.06 -6.07 9.17
N LEU A 145 3.67 -6.91 8.20
CA LEU A 145 2.26 -7.11 7.87
C LEU A 145 1.89 -8.59 7.73
N LYS A 146 1.37 -9.19 8.81
CA LYS A 146 0.66 -10.47 8.75
C LYS A 146 -0.72 -10.32 9.41
N SER A 147 -1.78 -10.33 8.61
CA SER A 147 -3.15 -10.57 9.10
C SER A 147 -4.09 -11.25 8.09
N SER A 148 -3.62 -11.73 6.93
CA SER A 148 -4.49 -12.24 5.86
C SER A 148 -4.04 -13.63 5.37
N GLU A 149 -4.94 -14.62 5.46
CA GLU A 149 -4.69 -16.03 5.12
C GLU A 149 -4.60 -16.31 3.59
N LYS A 150 -4.75 -15.29 2.74
CA LYS A 150 -4.63 -15.41 1.27
C LYS A 150 -3.94 -14.18 0.67
N LEU A 151 -2.65 -14.04 0.96
CA LEU A 151 -1.85 -12.92 0.46
C LEU A 151 -1.30 -13.22 -0.94
N ASN A 152 -1.78 -12.49 -1.93
CA ASN A 152 -1.06 -12.25 -3.17
C ASN A 152 -0.57 -10.80 -3.18
N TYR A 153 0.39 -10.48 -4.04
CA TYR A 153 1.00 -9.14 -4.09
C TYR A 153 -0.05 -8.01 -4.24
N ARG A 154 -1.17 -8.26 -4.92
CA ARG A 154 -2.25 -7.28 -5.11
C ARG A 154 -3.06 -7.05 -3.84
N SER A 155 -3.46 -8.11 -3.13
CA SER A 155 -4.19 -7.96 -1.87
C SER A 155 -3.33 -7.24 -0.83
N LEU A 156 -2.05 -7.59 -0.74
CA LEU A 156 -1.09 -6.91 0.13
C LEU A 156 -0.93 -5.43 -0.22
N CYS A 157 -0.71 -5.07 -1.49
CA CYS A 157 -0.58 -3.67 -1.88
C CYS A 157 -1.84 -2.86 -1.57
N ARG A 158 -3.03 -3.45 -1.74
CA ARG A 158 -4.30 -2.79 -1.37
C ARG A 158 -4.42 -2.58 0.14
N GLU A 159 -4.08 -3.59 0.95
CA GLU A 159 -4.07 -3.45 2.40
C GLU A 159 -3.10 -2.36 2.86
N ILE A 160 -1.90 -2.29 2.28
CA ILE A 160 -0.92 -1.25 2.58
C ILE A 160 -1.45 0.14 2.23
N CYS A 161 -2.05 0.30 1.06
CA CYS A 161 -2.58 1.59 0.61
C CYS A 161 -3.71 2.12 1.51
N MET A 162 -4.50 1.22 2.11
CA MET A 162 -5.63 1.57 2.97
C MET A 162 -5.24 1.73 4.44
N ASN A 163 -4.02 1.34 4.82
CA ASN A 163 -3.57 1.42 6.20
C ASN A 163 -3.18 2.86 6.57
N LYS A 164 -3.84 3.42 7.58
CA LYS A 164 -3.61 4.79 8.07
C LYS A 164 -2.24 4.96 8.74
N THR A 165 -1.68 3.91 9.33
CA THR A 165 -0.43 3.98 10.11
C THR A 165 0.83 3.81 9.27
N ILE A 166 0.69 3.34 8.03
CA ILE A 166 1.82 3.16 7.12
C ILE A 166 2.24 4.50 6.50
N SER A 167 3.55 4.67 6.33
CA SER A 167 4.14 5.88 5.73
C SER A 167 3.69 6.11 4.29
N ASP A 168 3.62 7.38 3.89
CA ASP A 168 3.18 7.74 2.54
C ASP A 168 4.13 7.28 1.44
N ASN A 169 5.42 7.15 1.75
CA ASN A 169 6.40 6.56 0.84
C ASN A 169 6.04 5.10 0.52
N MET A 170 5.66 4.32 1.55
CA MET A 170 5.28 2.93 1.36
C MET A 170 3.93 2.80 0.65
N LYS A 171 2.98 3.69 0.93
CA LYS A 171 1.72 3.75 0.17
C LYS A 171 1.97 4.06 -1.32
N THR A 172 2.88 4.99 -1.61
CA THR A 172 3.24 5.37 -2.99
C THR A 172 3.87 4.20 -3.73
N PHE A 173 4.85 3.55 -3.09
CA PHE A 173 5.48 2.34 -3.60
C PHE A 173 4.47 1.21 -3.87
N SER A 174 3.56 0.94 -2.93
CA SER A 174 2.52 -0.09 -3.11
C SER A 174 1.52 0.25 -4.21
N LYS A 175 1.21 1.53 -4.45
CA LYS A 175 0.36 1.94 -5.58
C LYS A 175 1.04 1.66 -6.92
N GLU A 176 2.32 1.98 -7.04
CA GLU A 176 3.10 1.72 -8.25
C GLU A 176 3.15 0.22 -8.58
N LEU A 177 3.48 -0.60 -7.57
CA LEU A 177 3.49 -2.05 -7.75
C LEU A 177 2.10 -2.61 -8.07
N LEU A 178 1.03 -2.13 -7.42
CA LEU A 178 -0.34 -2.54 -7.73
C LEU A 178 -0.70 -2.24 -9.19
N GLN A 179 -0.34 -1.07 -9.71
CA GLN A 179 -0.59 -0.70 -11.09
C GLN A 179 0.17 -1.60 -12.07
N LEU A 180 1.41 -1.97 -11.76
CA LEU A 180 2.22 -2.88 -12.57
C LEU A 180 1.67 -4.31 -12.56
N GLU A 181 1.22 -4.82 -11.41
CA GLU A 181 0.54 -6.11 -11.32
C GLU A 181 -0.71 -6.15 -12.19
N GLU A 182 -1.54 -5.10 -12.12
CA GLU A 182 -2.77 -5.02 -12.92
C GLU A 182 -2.51 -4.89 -14.41
N THR A 183 -1.47 -4.14 -14.79
CA THR A 183 -1.05 -3.99 -16.19
C THR A 183 -0.49 -5.29 -16.74
N THR A 184 0.30 -6.01 -15.95
CA THR A 184 0.91 -7.27 -16.36
C THR A 184 -0.14 -8.37 -16.55
N ILE A 185 -1.09 -8.51 -15.62
CA ILE A 185 -2.20 -9.48 -15.75
C ILE A 185 -3.05 -9.19 -16.98
N LYS A 186 -3.37 -7.92 -17.25
CA LYS A 186 -4.10 -7.53 -18.46
C LYS A 186 -3.34 -7.97 -19.71
N ARG A 187 -2.02 -7.76 -19.75
CA ARG A 187 -1.16 -8.15 -20.88
C ARG A 187 -1.03 -9.67 -21.02
N GLU A 188 -0.88 -10.40 -19.92
CA GLU A 188 -0.81 -11.87 -19.91
C GLU A 188 -2.06 -12.50 -20.56
N ARG A 189 -3.26 -11.98 -20.27
CA ARG A 189 -4.50 -12.41 -20.93
C ARG A 189 -4.51 -12.25 -22.44
N TRP A 190 -3.70 -11.33 -22.99
CA TRP A 190 -3.55 -11.16 -24.42
C TRP A 190 -2.45 -12.06 -24.99
N PHE A 191 -1.38 -12.29 -24.24
CA PHE A 191 -0.28 -13.16 -24.67
C PHE A 191 -0.66 -14.64 -24.76
N THR A 192 -1.70 -15.08 -24.03
CA THR A 192 -2.28 -16.41 -24.22
C THR A 192 -2.82 -16.62 -25.64
N ILE A 193 -3.32 -15.57 -26.31
CA ILE A 193 -3.77 -15.62 -27.72
C ILE A 193 -2.59 -15.96 -28.64
N PHE A 194 -1.38 -15.52 -28.29
CA PHE A 194 -0.15 -15.81 -29.02
C PHE A 194 0.55 -17.08 -28.56
N GLY A 195 -0.12 -17.92 -27.76
CA GLY A 195 0.38 -19.23 -27.33
C GLY A 195 1.44 -19.18 -26.22
N ILE A 196 1.65 -18.04 -25.56
CA ILE A 196 2.52 -18.00 -24.37
C ILE A 196 1.69 -18.33 -23.14
N GLN A 197 2.13 -19.35 -22.41
CA GLN A 197 1.85 -19.46 -20.98
C GLN A 197 3.06 -18.87 -20.24
N ILE A 198 2.91 -17.65 -19.73
CA ILE A 198 3.91 -17.12 -18.81
C ILE A 198 3.69 -17.91 -17.54
N GLU A 199 4.61 -18.83 -17.23
CA GLU A 199 4.72 -19.36 -15.88
C GLU A 199 4.98 -18.17 -14.97
N ASP A 200 3.92 -17.66 -14.33
CA ASP A 200 4.10 -16.84 -13.14
C ASP A 200 4.80 -17.80 -12.18
N LYS A 201 6.12 -17.66 -12.07
CA LYS A 201 6.87 -18.19 -10.95
C LYS A 201 6.29 -17.47 -9.75
N ALA A 202 5.16 -17.98 -9.27
CA ALA A 202 4.52 -17.61 -8.05
C ALA A 202 5.54 -17.97 -6.98
N SER A 203 6.46 -17.04 -6.77
CA SER A 203 7.20 -16.94 -5.52
C SER A 203 6.11 -16.95 -4.48
N ASP A 204 5.97 -18.08 -3.77
CA ASP A 204 4.89 -18.27 -2.81
C ASP A 204 5.12 -17.21 -1.73
N LEU A 205 4.44 -16.07 -1.91
CA LEU A 205 4.65 -14.86 -1.12
C LEU A 205 4.44 -15.18 0.36
N SER A 206 3.54 -16.13 0.64
CA SER A 206 3.37 -16.69 1.98
C SER A 206 4.68 -17.29 2.49
N LYS A 207 5.32 -18.20 1.75
CA LYS A 207 6.60 -18.82 2.17
C LYS A 207 7.70 -17.80 2.36
N ILE A 208 7.83 -16.83 1.45
CA ILE A 208 8.85 -15.78 1.56
C ILE A 208 8.62 -14.90 2.78
N ILE A 209 7.36 -14.53 3.06
CA ILE A 209 7.00 -13.81 4.28
C ILE A 209 7.30 -14.67 5.50
N ASP A 210 6.94 -15.96 5.47
CA ASP A 210 7.16 -16.89 6.58
C ASP A 210 8.65 -17.10 6.91
N GLU A 211 9.54 -17.05 5.92
CA GLU A 211 11.00 -17.13 6.11
C GLU A 211 11.60 -15.82 6.66
N LEU A 212 11.07 -14.66 6.26
CA LEU A 212 11.66 -13.36 6.58
C LEU A 212 11.09 -12.70 7.84
N LEU A 213 9.85 -13.03 8.20
CA LEU A 213 9.16 -12.46 9.36
C LEU A 213 9.95 -12.68 10.66
N PRO A 214 10.44 -13.90 10.98
CA PRO A 214 11.12 -14.14 12.26
C PRO A 214 12.38 -13.29 12.42
N GLN A 215 13.19 -13.16 11.36
CA GLN A 215 14.43 -12.37 11.41
C GLN A 215 14.16 -10.89 11.61
N SER A 216 13.13 -10.38 10.95
CA SER A 216 12.78 -8.96 10.99
C SER A 216 12.11 -8.59 12.29
N PHE A 217 11.29 -9.51 12.80
CA PHE A 217 10.70 -9.40 14.11
C PHE A 217 11.78 -9.40 15.21
N GLU A 218 12.77 -10.28 15.13
CA GLU A 218 13.89 -10.27 16.09
C GLU A 218 14.71 -8.97 16.04
N ARG A 219 14.96 -8.41 14.85
CA ARG A 219 15.60 -7.08 14.74
C ARG A 219 14.77 -5.98 15.38
N PHE A 220 13.45 -5.99 15.15
CA PHE A 220 12.54 -5.03 15.78
C PHE A 220 12.52 -5.18 17.30
N ARG A 221 12.42 -6.41 17.81
CA ARG A 221 12.51 -6.73 19.25
C ARG A 221 13.80 -6.18 19.84
N ASN A 222 14.94 -6.44 19.21
CA ASN A 222 16.24 -5.98 19.70
C ASN A 222 16.32 -4.45 19.73
N ALA A 223 15.90 -3.76 18.67
CA ALA A 223 15.88 -2.29 18.66
C ALA A 223 14.98 -1.68 19.76
N MET A 224 13.82 -2.30 20.02
CA MET A 224 12.92 -1.89 21.11
C MET A 224 13.54 -2.13 22.48
N VAL A 225 14.20 -3.29 22.69
CA VAL A 225 14.90 -3.63 23.94
C VAL A 225 16.06 -2.67 24.20
N GLU A 226 16.86 -2.35 23.18
CA GLU A 226 17.98 -1.41 23.28
C GLU A 226 17.53 0.01 23.67
N SER A 227 16.35 0.42 23.19
CA SER A 227 15.78 1.74 23.47
C SER A 227 15.01 1.81 24.79
N ALA A 228 14.78 0.68 25.47
CA ALA A 228 13.93 0.59 26.64
C ALA A 228 14.69 0.67 27.97
N PRO A 229 14.08 1.27 29.01
CA PRO A 229 14.64 1.22 30.36
C PRO A 229 14.67 -0.22 30.89
N GLU A 230 15.59 -0.48 31.83
CA GLU A 230 15.87 -1.82 32.38
C GLU A 230 14.60 -2.53 32.90
N CYS A 231 13.66 -1.78 33.50
CA CYS A 231 12.41 -2.33 34.01
C CYS A 231 11.50 -2.96 32.93
N LEU A 232 11.65 -2.58 31.66
CA LEU A 232 10.87 -3.10 30.53
C LEU A 232 11.61 -4.13 29.69
N GLN A 233 12.95 -4.17 29.75
CA GLN A 233 13.75 -5.04 28.88
C GLN A 233 13.39 -6.53 29.03
N ASN A 234 13.18 -7.00 30.27
CA ASN A 234 12.82 -8.40 30.52
C ASN A 234 11.45 -8.76 29.94
N PHE A 235 10.48 -7.86 30.01
CA PHE A 235 9.18 -8.04 29.39
C PHE A 235 9.29 -8.07 27.86
N LEU A 236 10.01 -7.12 27.25
CA LEU A 236 10.20 -7.08 25.80
C LEU A 236 10.94 -8.30 25.25
N ARG A 237 11.91 -8.85 26.00
CA ARG A 237 12.61 -10.08 25.63
C ARG A 237 11.73 -11.33 25.70
N SER A 238 10.83 -11.40 26.69
CA SER A 238 9.99 -12.59 26.93
C SER A 238 8.61 -12.54 26.26
N ALA A 239 8.14 -11.35 25.85
CA ALA A 239 6.85 -11.18 25.21
C ALA A 239 6.79 -11.88 23.84
N CYS A 240 5.61 -12.39 23.49
CA CYS A 240 5.36 -12.98 22.18
C CYS A 240 5.24 -11.90 21.10
N GLU A 241 5.44 -12.30 19.84
CA GLU A 241 5.57 -11.37 18.72
C GLU A 241 4.38 -10.43 18.57
N LYS A 242 3.18 -11.00 18.69
CA LYS A 242 1.93 -10.26 18.56
C LYS A 242 1.75 -9.20 19.66
N ARG A 243 2.29 -9.42 20.87
CA ARG A 243 2.22 -8.42 21.95
C ARG A 243 3.19 -7.27 21.72
N ILE A 244 4.41 -7.59 21.30
CA ILE A 244 5.43 -6.58 20.99
C ILE A 244 4.99 -5.68 19.83
N ALA A 245 4.30 -6.24 18.83
CA ALA A 245 3.74 -5.47 17.72
C ALA A 245 2.69 -4.43 18.15
N LEU A 246 2.10 -4.56 19.34
CA LEU A 246 1.17 -3.58 19.91
C LEU A 246 1.88 -2.44 20.63
N ILE A 247 3.17 -2.57 20.92
CA ILE A 247 3.94 -1.57 21.66
C ILE A 247 4.53 -0.58 20.66
N SER A 248 4.19 0.70 20.81
CA SER A 248 4.76 1.76 19.98
C SER A 248 6.10 2.24 20.54
N GLY A 249 6.93 2.82 19.67
CA GLY A 249 8.17 3.48 20.12
C GLY A 249 7.92 4.66 21.08
N GLU A 250 6.74 5.30 21.00
CA GLU A 250 6.35 6.36 21.94
C GLU A 250 6.08 5.81 23.34
N ASP A 251 5.55 4.57 23.47
CA ASP A 251 5.39 3.93 24.77
C ASP A 251 6.76 3.71 25.43
N ILE A 252 7.73 3.18 24.67
CA ILE A 252 9.11 2.96 25.14
C ILE A 252 9.75 4.29 25.56
N LYS A 253 9.60 5.32 24.72
CA LYS A 253 10.14 6.66 24.98
C LYS A 253 9.54 7.30 26.23
N LEU A 254 8.24 7.11 26.48
CA LEU A 254 7.62 7.62 27.71
C LEU A 254 8.27 7.01 28.96
N PHE A 255 8.37 5.68 29.02
CA PHE A 255 9.01 5.00 30.14
C PHE A 255 10.48 5.38 30.28
N MET A 256 11.22 5.48 29.17
CA MET A 256 12.60 5.93 29.17
C MET A 256 12.75 7.33 29.76
N ASN A 257 11.89 8.28 29.35
CA ASN A 257 11.87 9.63 29.89
C ASN A 257 11.54 9.64 31.40
N MET A 258 10.54 8.86 31.83
CA MET A 258 10.17 8.78 33.24
C MET A 258 11.31 8.23 34.11
N CYS A 259 11.96 7.14 33.69
CA CYS A 259 13.08 6.55 34.43
C CYS A 259 14.34 7.43 34.45
N THR A 260 14.55 8.23 33.40
CA THR A 260 15.77 9.05 33.25
C THR A 260 15.64 10.41 33.94
N PHE A 261 14.49 11.06 33.83
CA PHE A 261 14.35 12.47 34.20
C PHE A 261 13.62 12.71 35.52
N LEU A 262 12.77 11.80 36.00
CA LEU A 262 12.02 12.02 37.24
C LEU A 262 12.89 11.78 38.48
N ASN A 263 12.59 12.50 39.56
CA ASN A 263 13.30 12.36 40.83
C ASN A 263 13.15 10.93 41.41
N LYS A 264 14.28 10.23 41.61
CA LYS A 264 14.30 8.84 42.10
C LYS A 264 13.68 8.69 43.49
N ASP A 265 13.90 9.63 44.40
CA ASP A 265 13.38 9.59 45.77
C ASP A 265 11.85 9.62 45.82
N ILE A 266 11.22 10.21 44.79
CA ILE A 266 9.77 10.31 44.65
C ILE A 266 9.23 9.14 43.84
N PHE A 267 9.87 8.82 42.71
CA PHE A 267 9.26 8.01 41.66
C PHE A 267 9.79 6.58 41.56
N GLU A 268 10.82 6.16 42.30
CA GLU A 268 11.40 4.81 42.14
C GLU A 268 10.36 3.69 42.32
N LYS A 269 9.65 3.68 43.46
CA LYS A 269 8.59 2.69 43.72
C LYS A 269 7.37 2.91 42.80
N PRO A 270 6.82 4.13 42.65
CA PRO A 270 5.70 4.40 41.74
C PRO A 270 5.94 3.95 40.30
N LEU A 271 7.14 4.11 39.75
CA LEU A 271 7.47 3.66 38.39
C LEU A 271 7.55 2.14 38.27
N LYS A 272 8.05 1.45 39.30
CA LYS A 272 8.04 -0.02 39.35
C LYS A 272 6.59 -0.55 39.34
N ASP A 273 5.73 0.02 40.18
CA ASP A 273 4.32 -0.37 40.26
C ASP A 273 3.56 -0.04 38.96
N LEU A 274 3.82 1.12 38.35
CA LEU A 274 3.26 1.51 37.05
C LEU A 274 3.68 0.55 35.93
N THR A 275 4.95 0.14 35.93
CA THR A 275 5.48 -0.82 34.95
C THR A 275 4.75 -2.16 35.06
N ILE A 276 4.54 -2.65 36.29
CA ILE A 276 3.78 -3.90 36.54
C ILE A 276 2.34 -3.77 36.05
N CYS A 277 1.66 -2.66 36.37
CA CYS A 277 0.29 -2.41 35.92
C CYS A 277 0.18 -2.38 34.40
N TRP A 278 1.14 -1.73 33.73
CA TRP A 278 1.19 -1.67 32.27
C TRP A 278 1.45 -3.05 31.64
N ILE A 279 2.38 -3.84 32.20
CA ILE A 279 2.63 -5.22 31.75
C ILE A 279 1.38 -6.09 31.90
N ASN A 280 0.68 -6.00 33.03
CA ASN A 280 -0.57 -6.73 33.27
C ASN A 280 -1.66 -6.32 32.27
N LEU A 281 -1.78 -5.02 31.98
CA LEU A 281 -2.67 -4.52 30.95
C LEU A 281 -2.33 -5.12 29.59
N MET A 282 -1.06 -5.06 29.17
CA MET A 282 -0.60 -5.63 27.91
C MET A 282 -0.88 -7.13 27.82
N ASN A 283 -0.77 -7.84 28.95
CA ASN A 283 -1.08 -9.27 29.05
C ASN A 283 -2.58 -9.57 28.89
N SER A 284 -3.46 -8.67 29.33
CA SER A 284 -4.92 -8.80 29.25
C SER A 284 -5.53 -8.45 27.88
N VAL A 285 -4.80 -7.77 26.99
CA VAL A 285 -5.33 -7.38 25.67
C VAL A 285 -5.57 -8.63 24.81
N LYS A 286 -6.79 -8.79 24.29
CA LYS A 286 -7.14 -9.83 23.32
C LYS A 286 -6.57 -9.48 21.95
N ILE A 287 -5.54 -10.22 21.56
CA ILE A 287 -4.70 -9.97 20.37
C ILE A 287 -5.49 -10.13 19.05
N ASN A 288 -6.63 -10.82 19.05
CA ASN A 288 -7.38 -11.11 17.82
C ASN A 288 -8.38 -10.01 17.41
N GLU A 289 -8.57 -8.96 18.22
CA GLU A 289 -9.63 -7.95 18.00
C GLU A 289 -9.09 -6.58 17.55
N THR A 290 -7.80 -6.30 17.69
CA THR A 290 -7.21 -4.97 17.42
C THR A 290 -6.48 -4.96 16.08
N LYS A 291 -7.15 -4.48 15.02
CA LYS A 291 -6.51 -4.14 13.74
C LYS A 291 -5.71 -2.82 13.79
N GLU A 292 -5.82 -2.09 14.89
CA GLU A 292 -5.14 -0.81 15.10
C GLU A 292 -4.06 -0.96 16.17
N VAL A 293 -2.90 -0.31 15.94
CA VAL A 293 -1.88 -0.12 16.97
C VAL A 293 -2.50 0.77 18.04
N VAL A 294 -2.89 0.15 19.16
CA VAL A 294 -3.45 0.88 20.31
C VAL A 294 -2.29 1.60 20.99
N ARG A 295 -2.33 2.94 21.02
CA ARG A 295 -1.43 3.71 21.89
C ARG A 295 -1.88 3.50 23.34
N PHE A 296 -1.06 2.84 24.13
CA PHE A 296 -1.35 2.60 25.56
C PHE A 296 -0.92 3.79 26.42
N THR A 297 -0.07 4.66 25.90
CA THR A 297 0.47 5.79 26.62
C THR A 297 0.17 7.12 25.92
N GLN A 298 0.05 8.18 26.72
CA GLN A 298 -0.06 9.56 26.22
C GLN A 298 1.16 10.39 26.63
N PRO A 299 1.78 11.15 25.70
CA PRO A 299 2.94 11.98 26.02
C PRO A 299 2.71 13.00 27.15
N ILE A 300 1.47 13.47 27.35
CA ILE A 300 1.12 14.40 28.44
C ILE A 300 1.41 13.83 29.82
N TYR A 301 1.38 12.50 29.96
CA TYR A 301 1.57 11.82 31.23
C TYR A 301 2.93 12.16 31.86
N PHE A 302 4.00 12.23 31.07
CA PHE A 302 5.33 12.63 31.56
C PHE A 302 5.36 14.05 32.10
N PHE A 303 4.71 15.00 31.40
CA PHE A 303 4.66 16.39 31.82
C PHE A 303 3.85 16.56 33.11
N LEU A 304 2.77 15.78 33.27
CA LEU A 304 2.02 15.74 34.54
C LEU A 304 2.87 15.19 35.68
N CYS A 305 3.68 14.14 35.45
CA CYS A 305 4.63 13.65 36.44
C CYS A 305 5.66 14.73 36.83
N LYS A 306 6.13 15.52 35.87
CA LYS A 306 7.06 16.64 36.11
C LYS A 306 6.43 17.74 36.95
N SER A 307 5.21 18.17 36.62
CA SER A 307 4.47 19.13 37.44
C SER A 307 4.21 18.58 38.86
N LEU A 308 3.89 17.29 38.98
CA LEU A 308 3.71 16.66 40.29
C LEU A 308 5.00 16.67 41.10
N GLU A 309 6.15 16.40 40.47
CA GLU A 309 7.48 16.43 41.11
C GLU A 309 7.74 17.80 41.76
N GLU A 310 7.51 18.88 41.02
CA GLU A 310 7.70 20.26 41.49
C GLU A 310 6.83 20.57 42.70
N VAL A 311 5.54 20.21 42.63
CA VAL A 311 4.58 20.44 43.71
C VAL A 311 4.91 19.58 44.95
N ILE A 312 5.31 18.32 44.76
CA ILE A 312 5.74 17.44 45.87
C ILE A 312 6.96 18.02 46.59
N ILE A 313 7.95 18.51 45.84
CA ILE A 313 9.15 19.13 46.42
C ILE A 313 8.76 20.36 47.25
N GLU A 314 7.89 21.22 46.72
CA GLU A 314 7.45 22.44 47.42
C GLU A 314 6.65 22.12 48.68
N ILE A 315 5.72 21.15 48.62
CA ILE A 315 4.95 20.70 49.80
C ILE A 315 5.89 20.09 50.83
N SER A 316 6.82 19.23 50.41
CA SER A 316 7.80 18.59 51.30
C SER A 316 8.65 19.62 52.04
N ASN A 317 9.15 20.63 51.31
CA ASN A 317 9.96 21.72 51.89
C ASN A 317 9.19 22.54 52.94
N LYS A 318 7.90 22.80 52.73
CA LYS A 318 7.07 23.60 53.66
C LYS A 318 6.53 22.80 54.86
N THR A 319 6.23 21.52 54.67
CA THR A 319 5.58 20.68 55.69
C THR A 319 6.57 19.84 56.49
N GLY A 320 7.73 19.51 55.91
CA GLY A 320 8.67 18.52 56.43
C GLY A 320 8.22 17.07 56.19
N ILE A 321 7.12 16.84 55.45
CA ILE A 321 6.71 15.50 55.03
C ILE A 321 7.74 14.98 54.04
N GLU A 322 8.16 13.73 54.21
CA GLU A 322 9.07 13.06 53.29
C GLU A 322 8.45 12.96 51.88
N LYS A 323 9.21 13.29 50.84
CA LYS A 323 8.71 13.36 49.46
C LYS A 323 8.08 12.03 48.99
N SER A 324 8.68 10.90 49.39
CA SER A 324 8.18 9.54 49.12
C SER A 324 6.79 9.26 49.70
N LYS A 325 6.37 9.98 50.75
CA LYS A 325 5.05 9.85 51.38
C LYS A 325 3.98 10.71 50.71
N LEU A 326 4.37 11.61 49.80
CA LEU A 326 3.46 12.43 49.01
C LEU A 326 3.09 11.78 47.67
N LEU A 327 3.64 10.62 47.34
CA LEU A 327 3.18 9.81 46.20
C LEU A 327 3.13 8.34 46.63
N ILE A 328 1.93 7.87 46.93
CA ILE A 328 1.71 6.49 47.36
C ILE A 328 1.36 5.66 46.12
N SER A 329 2.00 4.50 45.96
CA SER A 329 1.71 3.56 44.89
C SER A 329 1.46 2.16 45.43
N ASP A 330 0.54 1.45 44.76
CA ASP A 330 0.29 0.03 44.91
C ASP A 330 -0.11 -0.61 43.56
N ASN A 331 -0.54 -1.88 43.59
CA ASN A 331 -0.92 -2.65 42.39
C ASN A 331 -2.17 -2.12 41.66
N ASN A 332 -2.88 -1.15 42.23
CA ASN A 332 -4.08 -0.53 41.68
C ASN A 332 -3.82 0.90 41.17
N GLY A 333 -2.58 1.40 41.27
CA GLY A 333 -2.16 2.66 40.68
C GLY A 333 -1.55 3.64 41.68
N TRP A 334 -1.62 4.93 41.35
CA TRP A 334 -1.03 6.01 42.14
C TRP A 334 -2.09 6.78 42.95
N TYR A 335 -1.72 7.16 44.17
CA TYR A 335 -2.57 7.81 45.15
C TYR A 335 -1.91 9.02 45.76
N ALA A 336 -2.73 10.07 45.89
CA ALA A 336 -2.41 11.23 46.68
C ALA A 336 -2.39 10.86 48.17
N ASN A 337 -1.49 11.50 48.92
CA ASN A 337 -1.57 11.48 50.37
C ASN A 337 -2.85 12.21 50.79
N LYS A 338 -3.66 11.56 51.62
CA LYS A 338 -4.97 12.08 52.05
C LYS A 338 -4.86 13.21 53.07
N THR A 339 -3.71 13.36 53.73
CA THR A 339 -3.56 14.30 54.84
C THR A 339 -2.23 15.02 54.75
N ILE A 340 -2.27 16.29 54.33
CA ILE A 340 -1.11 17.18 54.34
C ILE A 340 -1.22 18.08 55.57
N THR A 341 -0.38 17.82 56.59
CA THR A 341 -0.38 18.63 57.82
C THR A 341 0.46 19.88 57.64
N TRP A 342 -0.19 20.99 57.35
CA TRP A 342 0.42 22.31 57.25
C TRP A 342 0.68 22.93 58.62
N LYS A 343 1.85 23.56 58.80
CA LYS A 343 2.17 24.32 60.03
C LYS A 343 1.32 25.58 60.18
N GLN A 344 0.92 26.18 59.05
CA GLN A 344 0.05 27.35 58.96
C GLN A 344 -0.86 27.19 57.74
N ASP A 345 -2.16 27.37 57.91
CA ASP A 345 -3.13 27.38 56.82
C ASP A 345 -3.21 28.80 56.23
N ASN A 346 -2.60 28.99 55.05
CA ASN A 346 -2.60 30.25 54.32
C ASN A 346 -3.02 30.04 52.85
N SER A 347 -3.13 31.13 52.08
CA SER A 347 -3.53 31.04 50.68
C SER A 347 -2.60 30.14 49.86
N LEU A 348 -1.30 30.17 50.15
CA LEU A 348 -0.30 29.37 49.46
C LEU A 348 -0.44 27.86 49.75
N SER A 349 -0.66 27.47 51.02
CA SER A 349 -0.89 26.05 51.37
C SER A 349 -2.13 25.50 50.68
N ARG A 350 -3.22 26.28 50.63
CA ARG A 350 -4.45 25.90 49.92
C ARG A 350 -4.24 25.79 48.41
N CYS A 351 -3.47 26.70 47.81
CA CYS A 351 -3.15 26.65 46.38
C CYS A 351 -2.32 25.40 46.04
N LEU A 352 -1.27 25.11 46.81
CA LEU A 352 -0.42 23.94 46.60
C LEU A 352 -1.20 22.63 46.76
N GLU A 353 -2.04 22.54 47.78
CA GLU A 353 -2.89 21.36 47.98
C GLU A 353 -3.94 21.20 46.88
N HIS A 354 -4.50 22.31 46.37
CA HIS A 354 -5.40 22.27 45.23
C HIS A 354 -4.70 21.80 43.95
N GLU A 355 -3.53 22.35 43.66
CA GLU A 355 -2.71 22.00 42.50
C GLU A 355 -2.27 20.53 42.56
N TYR A 356 -1.77 20.08 43.71
CA TYR A 356 -1.42 18.69 43.97
C TYR A 356 -2.59 17.73 43.68
N ASN A 357 -3.76 18.00 44.23
CA ASN A 357 -4.96 17.19 44.01
C ASN A 357 -5.46 17.27 42.55
N PHE A 358 -5.32 18.42 41.90
CA PHE A 358 -5.70 18.61 40.50
C PHE A 358 -4.79 17.78 39.57
N ILE A 359 -3.47 17.81 39.77
CA ILE A 359 -2.53 17.00 38.99
C ILE A 359 -2.83 15.50 39.17
N PHE A 360 -3.15 15.03 40.38
CA PHE A 360 -3.56 13.64 40.59
C PHE A 360 -4.85 13.26 39.84
N LYS A 361 -5.83 14.17 39.76
CA LYS A 361 -7.04 13.94 38.95
C LYS A 361 -6.70 13.82 37.47
N LEU A 362 -5.77 14.65 36.96
CA LEU A 362 -5.30 14.57 35.58
C LEU A 362 -4.50 13.28 35.33
N LEU A 363 -3.61 12.88 36.24
CA LEU A 363 -2.85 11.63 36.12
C LEU A 363 -3.79 10.42 36.05
N LYS A 364 -4.83 10.37 36.89
CA LYS A 364 -5.87 9.32 36.80
C LYS A 364 -6.68 9.36 35.50
N HIS A 365 -6.92 10.56 34.98
CA HIS A 365 -7.61 10.73 33.71
C HIS A 365 -6.78 10.19 32.54
N PHE A 366 -5.47 10.46 32.53
CA PHE A 366 -4.52 10.03 31.50
C PHE A 366 -3.79 8.72 31.83
N GLU A 367 -4.27 7.99 32.83
CA GLU A 367 -3.60 6.79 33.33
C GLU A 367 -3.52 5.72 32.25
N LEU A 368 -2.36 5.06 32.17
CA LEU A 368 -2.01 4.08 31.14
C LEU A 368 -2.99 2.89 31.06
N THR A 369 -3.72 2.62 32.15
CA THR A 369 -4.68 1.51 32.28
C THR A 369 -6.11 1.90 31.89
N ASN A 370 -6.41 3.19 31.72
CA ASN A 370 -7.75 3.67 31.47
C ASN A 370 -8.08 3.68 29.97
N ARG A 371 -8.68 2.58 29.48
CA ARG A 371 -9.09 2.43 28.07
C ARG A 371 -10.26 3.32 27.63
N ALA A 372 -10.90 4.04 28.56
CA ALA A 372 -12.08 4.86 28.27
C ALA A 372 -11.74 6.26 27.70
N ILE A 373 -10.46 6.56 27.48
CA ILE A 373 -10.03 7.88 27.04
C ILE A 373 -10.33 8.02 25.53
N ARG A 374 -11.37 8.80 25.23
CA ARG A 374 -11.58 9.37 23.89
C ARG A 374 -10.32 10.15 23.49
N PRO A 375 -9.91 10.15 22.22
CA PRO A 375 -8.76 10.95 21.78
C PRO A 375 -8.97 12.41 22.18
N PHE A 376 -8.23 12.87 23.18
CA PHE A 376 -8.27 14.24 23.64
C PHE A 376 -7.20 15.00 22.85
N ASN A 377 -7.61 15.83 21.91
CA ASN A 377 -6.68 16.67 21.16
C ASN A 377 -6.17 17.78 22.09
N TYR A 378 -4.93 17.67 22.53
CA TYR A 378 -4.23 18.73 23.25
C TYR A 378 -3.03 19.22 22.42
N SER A 379 -2.80 20.53 22.43
CA SER A 379 -1.59 21.16 21.90
C SER A 379 -0.69 21.56 23.06
N VAL A 380 0.50 20.96 23.17
CA VAL A 380 1.51 21.39 24.15
C VAL A 380 2.25 22.58 23.58
N VAL A 381 2.06 23.76 24.16
CA VAL A 381 2.87 24.94 23.86
C VAL A 381 3.93 25.08 24.94
N LEU A 382 5.20 24.85 24.58
CA LEU A 382 6.33 25.16 25.45
C LEU A 382 6.47 26.67 25.54
N LEU A 383 6.02 27.25 26.65
CA LEU A 383 6.16 28.68 26.95
C LEU A 383 7.58 28.98 27.45
N ASN A 384 8.61 28.78 26.62
CA ASN A 384 9.83 29.59 26.70
C ASN A 384 10.83 29.38 25.55
N ARG A 385 11.41 30.53 25.16
CA ARG A 385 12.49 30.80 24.19
C ARG A 385 12.07 30.98 22.72
N GLN A 386 12.26 32.23 22.29
CA GLN A 386 12.21 32.78 20.94
C GLN A 386 12.73 31.82 19.87
N LYS A 387 11.82 31.02 19.32
CA LYS A 387 11.70 30.63 17.91
C LYS A 387 10.44 29.77 17.84
N ASN A 388 9.48 30.19 17.04
CA ASN A 388 8.37 29.35 16.60
C ASN A 388 8.94 28.16 15.82
N ILE A 389 9.40 27.13 16.53
CA ILE A 389 9.50 25.80 15.98
C ILE A 389 8.24 25.10 16.48
N SER A 390 7.24 25.04 15.62
CA SER A 390 6.17 24.07 15.71
C SER A 390 6.78 22.67 15.59
N VAL A 391 7.34 22.16 16.69
CA VAL A 391 7.55 20.72 16.86
C VAL A 391 6.17 20.16 17.18
N TRP A 392 5.78 19.09 16.50
CA TRP A 392 4.45 18.44 16.55
C TRP A 392 3.38 19.05 15.61
N LYS A 393 3.55 18.83 14.30
CA LYS A 393 2.41 18.55 13.43
C LYS A 393 2.16 17.04 13.47
N LEU A 394 1.10 16.63 14.16
CA LEU A 394 0.55 15.27 14.11
C LEU A 394 -0.19 15.10 12.76
N TYR A 395 0.26 14.13 11.96
CA TYR A 395 -0.55 13.46 10.95
C TYR A 395 -0.94 12.08 11.48
#